data_AF-A0A950GNB2-F1
#
_entry.id   AF-A0A950GNB2-F1
#
_cell.length_a   1.000
_cell.length_b   1.000
_cell.length_c   1.000
_cell.angle_alpha   90.00
_cell.angle_beta   90.00
_cell.angle_gamma   90.00
#
_symmetry.space_group_name_H-M   'P 1'
#
loop_
_entity.id
_entity.type
_entity.pdbx_description
1 polymer ?
#
loop_
_entity_poly.entity_id
_entity_poly.type
_entity_poly.pdbx_seq_one_letter_code
_entity_poly.pdbx_strand_id
1 'polypeptide(L)'
;MKSLIALLFGSTLIGSVSVAYAQHPMMSDKELMAKLKDAAPAHVVQHATIMNMGADGKMKVIRDGDNGWTCMDPGNAPMCADKAAMDWAQAWQSKGPAPQKIGFIYMLRGDNGASNTDPYARGETADNNWVKTGSHVMIVGAEASSMMKGYPRDAKPDPTRPYVMWPGTAYEHLMLPVK
;
A
#
# COMPACT_ATOMS: atom_id res chain seq x y z
N MET A 1 12.18 -59.35 -40.61
CA MET A 1 12.85 -58.07 -40.29
C MET A 1 11.79 -57.08 -39.87
N LYS A 2 11.99 -56.45 -38.69
CA LYS A 2 11.23 -55.34 -38.08
C LYS A 2 9.92 -55.75 -37.38
N SER A 3 9.62 -55.37 -36.14
CA SER A 3 10.36 -54.96 -34.94
C SER A 3 9.30 -54.91 -33.83
N LEU A 4 9.65 -55.35 -32.62
CA LEU A 4 8.89 -55.12 -31.39
C LEU A 4 8.73 -53.61 -31.13
N ILE A 5 7.54 -53.16 -30.69
CA ILE A 5 7.38 -51.91 -29.94
C ILE A 5 6.56 -52.21 -28.69
N ALA A 6 7.24 -52.22 -27.55
CA ALA A 6 6.66 -52.32 -26.22
C ALA A 6 6.10 -50.94 -25.81
N LEU A 7 4.84 -50.91 -25.36
CA LEU A 7 4.25 -49.74 -24.72
C LEU A 7 4.77 -49.61 -23.29
N LEU A 8 5.60 -48.61 -23.04
CA LEU A 8 6.00 -48.16 -21.71
C LEU A 8 5.03 -47.05 -21.27
N PHE A 9 4.24 -47.32 -20.23
CA PHE A 9 3.50 -46.31 -19.48
C PHE A 9 4.49 -45.49 -18.62
N GLY A 10 4.90 -44.33 -19.11
CA GLY A 10 5.67 -43.36 -18.33
C GLY A 10 4.75 -42.54 -17.41
N SER A 11 4.75 -42.85 -16.11
CA SER A 11 4.16 -41.99 -15.08
C SER A 11 4.84 -40.62 -15.09
N THR A 12 4.10 -39.60 -15.49
CA THR A 12 4.52 -38.20 -15.40
C THR A 12 4.31 -37.73 -13.96
N LEU A 13 5.40 -37.62 -13.20
CA LEU A 13 5.41 -36.91 -11.91
C LEU A 13 5.23 -35.41 -12.19
N ILE A 14 4.02 -34.92 -11.96
CA ILE A 14 3.73 -33.48 -11.95
C ILE A 14 4.35 -32.93 -10.67
N GLY A 15 5.57 -32.37 -10.80
CA GLY A 15 6.19 -31.58 -9.75
C GLY A 15 5.38 -30.32 -9.52
N SER A 16 4.69 -30.24 -8.39
CA SER A 16 4.02 -29.04 -7.92
C SER A 16 5.08 -27.96 -7.65
N VAL A 17 5.14 -26.94 -8.51
CA VAL A 17 5.92 -25.73 -8.27
C VAL A 17 5.20 -24.95 -7.16
N SER A 18 5.70 -25.08 -5.94
CA SER A 18 5.29 -24.20 -4.84
C SER A 18 5.74 -22.78 -5.17
N VAL A 19 4.78 -21.91 -5.50
CA VAL A 19 5.02 -20.46 -5.59
C VAL A 19 5.35 -19.99 -4.17
N ALA A 20 6.63 -19.73 -3.90
CA ALA A 20 7.07 -19.12 -2.66
C ALA A 20 6.53 -17.68 -2.62
N TYR A 21 5.52 -17.44 -1.79
CA TYR A 21 5.20 -16.09 -1.36
C TYR A 21 6.45 -15.53 -0.67
N ALA A 22 7.02 -14.44 -1.21
CA ALA A 22 8.06 -13.70 -0.51
C ALA A 22 7.46 -13.16 0.80
N GLN A 23 7.63 -13.91 1.90
CA GLN A 23 7.35 -13.42 3.24
C GLN A 23 8.37 -12.32 3.50
N HIS A 24 7.93 -11.05 3.46
CA HIS A 24 8.76 -9.98 3.99
C HIS A 24 9.14 -10.36 5.44
N PRO A 25 10.43 -10.36 5.80
CA PRO A 25 10.83 -10.71 7.16
C PRO A 25 10.13 -9.76 8.13
N MET A 26 9.50 -10.34 9.14
CA MET A 26 8.89 -9.56 10.21
C MET A 26 9.92 -8.66 10.85
N MET A 27 9.54 -7.40 11.02
CA MET A 27 10.37 -6.38 11.62
C MET A 27 10.18 -6.37 13.14
N SER A 28 11.27 -6.26 13.90
CA SER A 28 11.16 -6.05 15.34
C SER A 28 10.50 -4.70 15.65
N ASP A 29 9.86 -4.59 16.82
CA ASP A 29 9.23 -3.34 17.25
C ASP A 29 10.27 -2.18 17.30
N LYS A 30 11.51 -2.48 17.68
CA LYS A 30 12.61 -1.49 17.69
C LYS A 30 12.97 -1.00 16.28
N GLU A 31 13.10 -1.90 15.31
CA GLU A 31 13.37 -1.55 13.92
C GLU A 31 12.21 -0.74 13.33
N LEU A 32 10.96 -1.11 13.65
CA LEU A 32 9.78 -0.37 13.20
C LEU A 32 9.80 1.06 13.71
N MET A 33 10.03 1.26 15.02
CA MET A 33 10.11 2.59 15.60
C MET A 33 11.21 3.44 14.95
N ALA A 34 12.36 2.83 14.60
CA ALA A 34 13.43 3.53 13.90
C ALA A 34 13.05 3.95 12.48
N LYS A 35 12.19 3.19 11.79
CA LYS A 35 11.67 3.57 10.46
C LYS A 35 10.58 4.64 10.52
N LEU A 36 9.69 4.53 11.50
CA LEU A 36 8.53 5.41 11.66
C LEU A 36 8.90 6.84 12.07
N LYS A 37 10.08 7.05 12.68
CA LYS A 37 10.50 8.37 13.20
C LYS A 37 10.38 9.52 12.20
N ASP A 38 10.55 9.23 10.91
CA ASP A 38 10.50 10.21 9.80
C ASP A 38 9.32 9.94 8.84
N ALA A 39 8.35 9.10 9.23
CA ALA A 39 7.19 8.77 8.39
C ALA A 39 6.15 9.90 8.35
N ALA A 40 6.11 10.72 9.39
CA ALA A 40 5.21 11.85 9.59
C ALA A 40 5.90 12.93 10.46
N PRO A 41 5.30 14.12 10.67
CA PRO A 41 5.82 15.10 11.63
C PRO A 41 6.04 14.48 13.02
N ALA A 42 7.11 14.85 13.72
CA ALA A 42 7.51 14.20 14.96
C ALA A 42 6.38 14.13 16.02
N HIS A 43 5.59 15.19 16.16
CA HIS A 43 4.47 15.24 17.11
C HIS A 43 3.33 14.27 16.75
N VAL A 44 3.17 13.91 15.47
CA VAL A 44 2.22 12.87 15.03
C VAL A 44 2.72 11.51 15.51
N VAL A 45 3.98 11.16 15.20
CA VAL A 45 4.53 9.84 15.53
C VAL A 45 4.64 9.64 17.04
N GLN A 46 5.04 10.67 17.80
CA GLN A 46 5.21 10.59 19.26
C GLN A 46 3.93 10.18 20.00
N HIS A 47 2.76 10.56 19.49
CA HIS A 47 1.47 10.35 20.14
C HIS A 47 0.54 9.39 19.39
N ALA A 48 1.01 8.83 18.27
CA ALA A 48 0.24 7.88 17.46
C ALA A 48 0.19 6.48 18.08
N THR A 49 -0.90 5.78 17.79
CA THR A 49 -0.99 4.33 17.94
C THR A 49 -0.02 3.70 16.97
N ILE A 50 0.81 2.77 17.44
CA ILE A 50 1.80 2.08 16.60
C ILE A 50 1.34 0.65 16.38
N MET A 51 1.23 0.26 15.11
CA MET A 51 0.88 -1.10 14.72
C MET A 51 2.06 -1.77 14.01
N ASN A 52 2.35 -3.00 14.42
CA ASN A 52 3.33 -3.87 13.77
C ASN A 52 2.68 -5.16 13.30
N MET A 53 3.26 -5.82 12.30
CA MET A 53 2.84 -7.14 11.89
C MET A 53 3.24 -8.17 12.96
N GLY A 54 2.28 -8.96 13.43
CA GLY A 54 2.47 -10.06 14.36
C GLY A 54 2.99 -11.34 13.68
N ALA A 55 3.39 -12.31 14.50
CA ALA A 55 3.88 -13.62 14.04
C ALA A 55 2.83 -14.43 13.28
N ASP A 56 1.56 -14.13 13.53
CA ASP A 56 0.39 -14.70 12.86
C ASP A 56 0.04 -13.99 11.54
N GLY A 57 0.86 -13.02 11.10
CA GLY A 57 0.60 -12.24 9.90
C GLY A 57 -0.55 -11.24 10.04
N LYS A 58 -0.96 -10.92 11.27
CA LYS A 58 -1.99 -9.90 11.55
C LYS A 58 -1.35 -8.65 12.13
N MET A 59 -1.91 -7.50 11.79
CA MET A 59 -1.50 -6.24 12.42
C MET A 59 -1.92 -6.23 13.89
N LYS A 60 -0.99 -5.93 14.78
CA LYS A 60 -1.21 -5.78 16.24
C LYS A 60 -0.81 -4.38 16.69
N VAL A 61 -1.51 -3.86 17.68
CA VAL A 61 -1.08 -2.65 18.40
C VAL A 61 0.10 -3.02 19.28
N ILE A 62 1.20 -2.27 19.19
CA ILE A 62 2.38 -2.41 20.05
C ILE A 62 2.60 -1.20 20.97
N ARG A 63 1.89 -0.10 20.70
CA ARG A 63 1.83 1.08 21.55
C ARG A 63 0.52 1.81 21.28
N ASP A 64 -0.25 2.08 22.32
CA ASP A 64 -1.42 2.94 22.22
C ASP A 64 -1.01 4.42 22.06
N GLY A 65 -1.79 5.15 21.28
CA GLY A 65 -1.67 6.59 21.11
C GLY A 65 -2.90 7.35 21.60
N ASP A 66 -2.80 8.67 21.64
CA ASP A 66 -3.81 9.59 22.14
C ASP A 66 -4.14 10.74 21.17
N ASN A 67 -3.49 10.82 20.00
CA ASN A 67 -3.68 11.89 19.03
C ASN A 67 -4.55 11.53 17.82
N GLY A 68 -5.13 10.33 17.79
CA GLY A 68 -6.00 9.87 16.69
C GLY A 68 -5.28 9.44 15.41
N TRP A 69 -3.95 9.34 15.42
CA TRP A 69 -3.16 8.81 14.32
C TRP A 69 -2.71 7.37 14.58
N THR A 70 -2.56 6.61 13.51
CA THR A 70 -2.01 5.26 13.52
C THR A 70 -0.82 5.17 12.57
N CYS A 71 0.33 4.73 13.06
CA CYS A 71 1.55 4.56 12.26
C CYS A 71 1.95 3.08 12.11
N MET A 72 2.40 2.69 10.92
CA MET A 72 2.83 1.34 10.58
C MET A 72 3.77 1.32 9.36
N ASP A 73 4.42 0.19 9.09
CA ASP A 73 5.22 -0.03 7.87
C ASP A 73 4.66 -1.21 7.03
N PRO A 74 3.79 -0.94 6.03
CA PRO A 74 3.21 -1.95 5.15
C PRO A 74 4.15 -2.35 4.01
N GLY A 75 5.36 -2.81 4.32
CA GLY A 75 6.29 -3.32 3.32
C GLY A 75 7.33 -2.29 2.85
N ASN A 76 8.08 -1.74 3.80
CA ASN A 76 9.17 -0.77 3.59
C ASN A 76 8.71 0.58 3.01
N ALA A 77 7.48 1.00 3.33
CA ALA A 77 6.89 2.28 2.95
C ALA A 77 6.18 2.87 4.19
N PRO A 78 6.95 3.27 5.23
CA PRO A 78 6.39 3.62 6.52
C PRO A 78 5.47 4.83 6.42
N MET A 79 4.32 4.74 7.07
CA MET A 79 3.25 5.72 6.97
C MET A 79 2.58 5.99 8.32
N CYS A 80 1.89 7.13 8.42
CA CYS A 80 0.94 7.41 9.49
C CYS A 80 -0.37 7.92 8.90
N ALA A 81 -1.48 7.31 9.28
CA ALA A 81 -2.82 7.64 8.80
C ALA A 81 -3.71 8.09 9.96
N ASP A 82 -4.52 9.13 9.75
CA ASP A 82 -5.54 9.50 10.72
C ASP A 82 -6.69 8.49 10.73
N LYS A 83 -7.64 8.66 11.67
CA LYS A 83 -8.79 7.76 11.80
C LYS A 83 -9.63 7.66 10.51
N ALA A 84 -9.85 8.74 9.78
CA ALA A 84 -10.67 8.73 8.57
C ALA A 84 -9.94 8.02 7.41
N ALA A 85 -8.63 8.20 7.31
CA ALA A 85 -7.80 7.49 6.36
C ALA A 85 -7.70 5.99 6.68
N MET A 86 -7.69 5.61 7.96
CA MET A 86 -7.79 4.21 8.37
C MET A 86 -9.14 3.59 7.98
N ASP A 87 -10.25 4.32 8.17
CA ASP A 87 -11.58 3.88 7.70
C ASP A 87 -11.58 3.69 6.16
N TRP A 88 -10.94 4.61 5.41
CA TRP A 88 -10.80 4.51 3.95
C TRP A 88 -9.95 3.33 3.52
N ALA A 89 -8.81 3.07 4.17
CA ALA A 89 -7.93 1.95 3.87
C ALA A 89 -8.64 0.60 4.11
N GLN A 90 -9.43 0.50 5.19
CA GLN A 90 -10.26 -0.67 5.47
C GLN A 90 -11.33 -0.88 4.40
N ALA A 91 -12.00 0.19 3.95
CA ALA A 91 -12.97 0.12 2.87
C ALA A 91 -12.33 -0.37 1.57
N TRP A 92 -11.19 0.21 1.18
CA TRP A 92 -10.41 -0.21 0.00
C TRP A 92 -10.02 -1.69 0.06
N GLN A 93 -9.43 -2.15 1.17
CA GLN A 93 -9.03 -3.55 1.33
C GLN A 93 -10.22 -4.52 1.28
N SER A 94 -11.35 -4.14 1.87
CA SER A 94 -12.58 -4.95 1.88
C SER A 94 -13.45 -4.78 0.64
N LYS A 95 -13.08 -3.90 -0.29
CA LYS A 95 -13.87 -3.50 -1.47
C LYS A 95 -15.26 -2.97 -1.09
N GLY A 96 -15.38 -2.32 0.06
CA GLY A 96 -16.61 -1.72 0.57
C GLY A 96 -16.96 -0.37 -0.08
N PRO A 97 -17.97 0.35 0.45
CA PRO A 97 -18.19 1.74 0.07
C PRO A 97 -17.10 2.64 0.66
N ALA A 98 -16.55 3.56 -0.15
CA ALA A 98 -15.62 4.55 0.35
C ALA A 98 -16.31 5.49 1.37
N PRO A 99 -15.67 5.80 2.50
CA PRO A 99 -16.28 6.63 3.52
C PRO A 99 -16.45 8.08 3.04
N GLN A 100 -17.59 8.69 3.39
CA GLN A 100 -17.85 10.13 3.26
C GLN A 100 -17.15 10.88 4.40
N LYS A 101 -15.82 10.90 4.36
CA LYS A 101 -14.94 11.65 5.27
C LYS A 101 -13.70 12.07 4.51
N ILE A 102 -13.06 13.16 4.92
CA ILE A 102 -11.69 13.49 4.49
C ILE A 102 -10.70 12.87 5.48
N GLY A 103 -9.70 12.15 4.97
CA GLY A 103 -8.60 11.59 5.77
C GLY A 103 -7.23 11.91 5.17
N PHE A 104 -6.21 11.88 6.03
CA PHE A 104 -4.83 12.17 5.68
C PHE A 104 -3.91 10.98 5.96
N ILE A 105 -2.98 10.73 5.03
CA ILE A 105 -1.89 9.77 5.20
C ILE A 105 -0.56 10.48 4.95
N TYR A 106 0.34 10.45 5.93
CA TYR A 106 1.73 10.85 5.77
C TYR A 106 2.56 9.67 5.28
N MET A 107 3.31 9.88 4.20
CA MET A 107 4.34 8.96 3.68
C MET A 107 5.62 9.77 3.42
N LEU A 108 6.17 10.38 4.48
CA LEU A 108 7.25 11.35 4.32
C LEU A 108 8.60 10.74 3.94
N ARG A 109 8.74 9.41 4.03
CA ARG A 109 9.88 8.67 3.48
C ARG A 109 9.70 8.23 2.02
N GLY A 110 8.55 8.54 1.43
CA GLY A 110 8.14 8.06 0.10
C GLY A 110 7.58 6.64 0.11
N ASP A 111 7.16 6.20 -1.07
CA ASP A 111 6.62 4.86 -1.31
C ASP A 111 7.59 3.99 -2.14
N ASN A 112 7.23 2.72 -2.30
CA ASN A 112 7.91 1.78 -3.22
C ASN A 112 7.25 1.72 -4.61
N GLY A 113 6.30 2.63 -4.83
CA GLY A 113 5.41 2.74 -5.96
C GLY A 113 4.12 1.95 -5.85
N ALA A 114 3.16 2.36 -6.66
CA ALA A 114 1.87 1.73 -6.84
C ALA A 114 1.41 1.89 -8.30
N SER A 115 0.51 1.01 -8.75
CA SER A 115 -0.17 1.24 -10.03
C SER A 115 -1.12 2.43 -9.87
N ASN A 116 -1.00 3.39 -10.77
CA ASN A 116 -1.91 4.55 -10.77
C ASN A 116 -3.29 4.23 -11.37
N THR A 117 -3.43 3.09 -12.06
CA THR A 117 -4.65 2.70 -12.78
C THR A 117 -5.32 1.44 -12.24
N ASP A 118 -4.61 0.60 -11.50
CA ASP A 118 -5.14 -0.60 -10.83
C ASP A 118 -4.92 -0.51 -9.31
N PRO A 119 -5.97 -0.18 -8.53
CA PRO A 119 -5.90 -0.11 -7.07
C PRO A 119 -5.54 -1.41 -6.36
N TYR A 120 -5.49 -2.55 -7.07
CA TYR A 120 -5.23 -3.87 -6.48
C TYR A 120 -3.98 -4.55 -7.06
N ALA A 121 -3.20 -3.84 -7.88
CA ALA A 121 -1.93 -4.33 -8.39
C ALA A 121 -0.97 -4.63 -7.23
N ARG A 122 -0.30 -5.79 -7.29
CA ARG A 122 0.64 -6.24 -6.25
C ARG A 122 2.11 -5.98 -6.58
N GLY A 123 2.39 -5.47 -7.78
CA GLY A 123 3.75 -5.23 -8.25
C GLY A 123 3.79 -4.52 -9.59
N GLU A 124 4.97 -4.02 -9.94
CA GLU A 124 5.24 -3.32 -11.18
C GLU A 124 5.12 -4.25 -12.39
N THR A 125 4.40 -3.80 -13.41
CA THR A 125 4.37 -4.43 -14.74
C THR A 125 4.59 -3.35 -15.80
N ALA A 126 4.88 -3.76 -17.04
CA ALA A 126 5.15 -2.81 -18.13
C ALA A 126 3.98 -1.82 -18.37
N ASP A 127 2.74 -2.28 -18.13
CA ASP A 127 1.54 -1.59 -18.60
C ASP A 127 0.65 -1.05 -17.47
N ASN A 128 0.99 -1.29 -16.20
CA ASN A 128 0.13 -0.89 -15.07
C ASN A 128 0.39 0.53 -14.55
N ASN A 129 1.12 1.36 -15.29
CA ASN A 129 1.39 2.75 -14.89
C ASN A 129 1.95 2.84 -13.45
N TRP A 130 2.99 2.06 -13.15
CA TRP A 130 3.63 2.08 -11.83
C TRP A 130 4.27 3.45 -11.55
N VAL A 131 3.84 4.14 -10.50
CA VAL A 131 4.34 5.46 -10.12
C VAL A 131 4.99 5.34 -8.75
N LYS A 132 6.26 5.76 -8.64
CA LYS A 132 6.99 5.88 -7.37
C LYS A 132 6.96 7.33 -6.94
N THR A 133 6.39 7.61 -5.77
CA THR A 133 6.28 8.96 -5.22
C THR A 133 7.28 9.13 -4.10
N GLY A 134 8.02 10.25 -4.14
CA GLY A 134 8.89 10.66 -3.05
C GLY A 134 8.10 11.03 -1.78
N SER A 135 8.68 11.85 -0.92
CA SER A 135 8.00 12.36 0.28
C SER A 135 6.65 13.00 -0.09
N HIS A 136 5.54 12.50 0.46
CA HIS A 136 4.21 13.01 0.11
C HIS A 136 3.18 12.83 1.24
N VAL A 137 2.05 13.50 1.06
CA VAL A 137 0.80 13.34 1.83
C VAL A 137 -0.28 12.85 0.89
N MET A 138 -1.10 11.90 1.32
CA MET A 138 -2.32 11.51 0.61
C MET A 138 -3.52 12.18 1.26
N ILE A 139 -4.44 12.70 0.46
CA ILE A 139 -5.77 13.11 0.91
C ILE A 139 -6.79 12.14 0.32
N VAL A 140 -7.44 11.38 1.20
CA VAL A 140 -8.31 10.25 0.85
C VAL A 140 -9.76 10.48 1.29
N GLY A 141 -10.63 9.59 0.83
CA GLY A 141 -12.05 9.59 1.17
C GLY A 141 -12.91 10.36 0.19
N ALA A 142 -14.17 9.95 0.07
CA ALA A 142 -15.04 10.39 -1.02
C ALA A 142 -15.45 11.87 -0.91
N GLU A 143 -15.36 12.47 0.29
CA GLU A 143 -15.56 13.92 0.46
C GLU A 143 -14.43 14.74 -0.20
N ALA A 144 -13.24 14.17 -0.38
CA ALA A 144 -12.11 14.86 -1.00
C ALA A 144 -12.25 14.98 -2.54
N SER A 145 -13.17 14.26 -3.19
CA SER A 145 -13.29 14.24 -4.67
C SER A 145 -13.49 15.64 -5.27
N SER A 146 -14.13 16.56 -4.55
CA SER A 146 -14.30 17.94 -5.01
C SER A 146 -12.98 18.71 -5.10
N MET A 147 -12.04 18.44 -4.19
CA MET A 147 -10.69 19.04 -4.17
C MET A 147 -9.84 18.56 -5.34
N MET A 148 -10.07 17.33 -5.81
CA MET A 148 -9.29 16.68 -6.86
C MET A 148 -9.57 17.22 -8.27
N LYS A 149 -10.63 18.02 -8.47
CA LYS A 149 -11.05 18.51 -9.80
C LYS A 149 -10.01 19.36 -10.52
N GLY A 150 -9.15 20.05 -9.78
CA GLY A 150 -8.11 20.92 -10.34
C GLY A 150 -6.78 20.22 -10.65
N TYR A 151 -6.67 18.92 -10.38
CA TYR A 151 -5.41 18.19 -10.45
C TYR A 151 -5.34 17.27 -11.68
N PRO A 152 -4.14 17.00 -12.23
CA PRO A 152 -3.94 16.05 -13.31
C PRO A 152 -4.48 14.66 -12.97
N ARG A 153 -5.07 14.00 -13.97
CA ARG A 153 -5.70 12.67 -13.87
C ARG A 153 -5.13 11.68 -14.89
N ASP A 154 -3.93 11.96 -15.39
CA ASP A 154 -3.25 11.13 -16.38
C ASP A 154 -2.95 9.75 -15.81
N ALA A 155 -2.95 8.73 -16.68
CA ALA A 155 -2.60 7.36 -16.26
C ALA A 155 -1.18 7.29 -15.69
N LYS A 156 -0.24 8.07 -16.25
CA LYS A 156 1.17 8.17 -15.80
C LYS A 156 1.51 9.63 -15.44
N PRO A 157 1.20 10.08 -14.21
CA PRO A 157 1.48 11.43 -13.75
C PRO A 157 2.97 11.65 -13.47
N ASP A 158 3.37 12.91 -13.38
CA ASP A 158 4.66 13.33 -12.82
C ASP A 158 4.59 13.28 -11.28
N PRO A 159 5.31 12.36 -10.59
CA PRO A 159 5.22 12.19 -9.14
C PRO A 159 5.89 13.30 -8.34
N THR A 160 6.48 14.30 -8.99
CA THR A 160 7.02 15.50 -8.33
C THR A 160 5.98 16.62 -8.21
N ARG A 161 4.80 16.43 -8.79
CA ARG A 161 3.71 17.42 -8.80
C ARG A 161 2.45 16.81 -8.18
N PRO A 162 1.54 17.60 -7.61
CA PRO A 162 0.25 17.07 -7.18
C PRO A 162 -0.54 16.39 -8.30
N TYR A 163 -1.10 15.21 -8.04
CA TYR A 163 -1.86 14.42 -9.01
C TYR A 163 -2.94 13.56 -8.35
N VAL A 164 -3.94 13.15 -9.13
CA VAL A 164 -4.96 12.19 -8.68
C VAL A 164 -4.50 10.77 -8.98
N MET A 165 -4.44 9.95 -7.92
CA MET A 165 -4.25 8.51 -8.06
C MET A 165 -5.59 7.78 -8.14
N TRP A 166 -5.63 6.72 -8.95
CA TRP A 166 -6.82 5.91 -9.24
C TRP A 166 -8.03 6.71 -9.74
N PRO A 167 -7.84 7.58 -10.75
CA PRO A 167 -8.89 8.47 -11.21
C PRO A 167 -10.13 7.68 -11.68
N GLY A 168 -11.30 8.10 -11.20
CA GLY A 168 -12.59 7.51 -11.58
C GLY A 168 -13.02 6.28 -10.76
N THR A 169 -12.19 5.86 -9.80
CA THR A 169 -12.57 4.82 -8.83
C THR A 169 -13.20 5.44 -7.59
N ALA A 170 -13.90 4.63 -6.78
CA ALA A 170 -14.42 5.06 -5.47
C ALA A 170 -13.31 5.43 -4.47
N TYR A 171 -12.06 5.04 -4.75
CA TYR A 171 -10.90 5.26 -3.88
C TYR A 171 -9.90 6.24 -4.50
N GLU A 172 -10.32 7.04 -5.49
CA GLU A 172 -9.46 8.11 -5.98
C GLU A 172 -8.99 8.98 -4.80
N HIS A 173 -7.74 9.40 -4.86
CA HIS A 173 -7.14 10.21 -3.80
C HIS A 173 -6.10 11.16 -4.38
N LEU A 174 -5.90 12.26 -3.66
CA LEU A 174 -4.92 13.26 -4.05
C LEU A 174 -3.56 12.87 -3.49
N MET A 175 -2.56 12.79 -4.35
CA MET A 175 -1.15 12.67 -3.99
C MET A 175 -0.55 14.07 -3.95
N LEU A 176 0.01 14.46 -2.80
CA LEU A 176 0.66 15.75 -2.58
C LEU A 176 2.14 15.56 -2.23
N PRO A 177 3.03 15.51 -3.23
CA PRO A 177 4.47 15.57 -2.99
C PRO A 177 4.86 16.84 -2.21
N VAL A 178 5.81 16.72 -1.27
CA VAL A 178 6.20 17.82 -0.36
C VAL A 178 7.66 18.26 -0.48
N LYS A 179 8.34 17.86 -1.56
CA LYS A 179 9.72 18.21 -1.87
C LYS A 179 9.89 18.52 -3.36
#